data_AF-T1X7Q7-F1
#
_entry.id   AF-T1X7Q7-F1
#
_cell.length_a   1.000
_cell.length_b   1.000
_cell.length_c   1.000
_cell.angle_alpha   90.00
_cell.angle_beta   90.00
_cell.angle_gamma   90.00
#
_symmetry.space_group_name_H-M   'P 1'
#
loop_
_entity.id
_entity.type
_entity.pdbx_description
1 polymer ?
#
loop_
_entity_poly.entity_id
_entity_poly.type
_entity_poly.pdbx_seq_one_letter_code
_entity_poly.pdbx_strand_id
1 'polypeptide(L)'
;MKTLVSLLAAAALLAGCATNTPEPAPQVRHDATRSITKIELVYNAQDQLSVMDGGGSAIVGWAGVFGPVGTLVALGVEVGTRVTMASRIERRSKEFTAAVKNSGAMPLNRQFAEQLAARLRTSGREVKLTPAARVDGELARMQVPGFQSTPGYSTLIVRVTTTYGAPDMTSSFRPFVAIEQSLRDEQQAVLHQTTHTSDLEEPAYLAYDGLLQDTAKAQDGLRQGLFRIVQPAYAGMFGEDAPSGLLGVDYPERRVASRRNVTGPLVVVRPPF
;
A
#
# COMPACT_ATOMS: atom_id res chain seq x y z
N MET A 1 18.25 -4.91 59.19
CA MET A 1 17.64 -3.88 58.31
C MET A 1 18.29 -3.76 56.93
N LYS A 2 19.58 -4.08 56.73
CA LYS A 2 20.25 -3.97 55.40
C LYS A 2 19.92 -5.08 54.38
N THR A 3 19.45 -6.25 54.82
CA THR A 3 19.14 -7.40 53.94
C THR A 3 17.73 -7.37 53.34
N LEU A 4 16.79 -6.65 53.95
CA LEU A 4 15.41 -6.52 53.46
C LEU A 4 15.26 -5.53 52.30
N VAL A 5 16.09 -4.48 52.27
CA VAL A 5 16.06 -3.47 51.19
C VAL A 5 16.60 -4.03 49.87
N SER A 6 17.60 -4.92 49.92
CA SER A 6 18.16 -5.56 48.72
C SER A 6 17.22 -6.58 48.08
N LEU A 7 16.35 -7.23 48.86
CA LEU A 7 15.38 -8.21 48.35
C LEU A 7 14.18 -7.53 47.67
N LEU A 8 13.77 -6.35 48.15
CA LEU A 8 12.71 -5.54 47.52
C LEU A 8 13.18 -4.89 46.21
N ALA A 9 14.46 -4.52 46.09
CA ALA A 9 15.02 -4.01 44.84
C ALA A 9 15.15 -5.11 43.76
N ALA A 10 15.42 -6.36 44.15
CA ALA A 10 15.49 -7.48 43.21
C ALA A 10 14.10 -7.91 42.70
N ALA A 11 13.05 -7.79 43.51
CA ALA A 11 11.67 -8.09 43.08
C ALA A 11 11.10 -7.01 42.14
N ALA A 12 11.49 -5.75 42.29
CA ALA A 12 11.09 -4.66 41.39
C ALA A 12 11.73 -4.76 39.99
N LEU A 13 12.91 -5.40 39.88
CA LEU A 13 13.61 -5.60 38.61
C LEU A 13 13.12 -6.82 37.82
N LEU A 14 12.32 -7.70 38.43
CA LEU A 14 11.69 -8.84 37.75
C LEU A 14 10.26 -8.55 37.28
N ALA A 15 9.72 -7.37 37.61
CA ALA A 15 8.38 -6.92 37.20
C ALA A 15 8.37 -6.04 35.93
N GLY A 16 9.51 -5.86 35.27
CA GLY A 16 9.61 -5.27 33.93
C GLY A 16 10.53 -6.15 33.08
N CYS A 17 10.22 -6.54 31.85
CA CYS A 17 9.19 -6.11 30.93
C CYS A 17 8.55 -7.38 30.37
N ALA A 18 7.22 -7.53 30.49
CA ALA A 18 6.51 -8.21 29.42
C ALA A 18 6.69 -7.32 28.18
N THR A 19 7.82 -7.49 27.49
CA THR A 19 7.96 -7.02 26.12
C THR A 19 6.79 -7.65 25.41
N ASN A 20 5.76 -6.85 25.10
CA ASN A 20 4.77 -7.20 24.12
C ASN A 20 5.56 -7.44 22.83
N THR A 21 5.99 -8.68 22.64
CA THR A 21 6.58 -9.13 21.40
C THR A 21 5.55 -8.75 20.35
N PRO A 22 5.90 -7.88 19.38
CA PRO A 22 4.98 -7.53 18.32
C PRO A 22 4.44 -8.82 17.74
N GLU A 23 3.11 -8.95 17.72
CA GLU A 23 2.48 -10.11 17.13
C GLU A 23 3.04 -10.28 15.72
N PRO A 24 3.53 -11.49 15.35
CA PRO A 24 4.13 -11.68 14.04
C PRO A 24 3.17 -11.21 12.96
N ALA A 25 3.68 -10.47 11.97
CA ALA A 25 2.86 -10.09 10.83
C ALA A 25 2.21 -11.35 10.24
N PRO A 26 0.87 -11.35 10.04
CA PRO A 26 0.17 -12.54 9.59
C PRO A 26 0.76 -13.00 8.26
N GLN A 27 1.15 -14.27 8.20
CA GLN A 27 1.63 -14.85 6.94
C GLN A 27 0.50 -14.79 5.91
N VAL A 28 0.84 -14.37 4.69
CA VAL A 28 -0.14 -14.25 3.61
C VAL A 28 -0.66 -15.63 3.25
N ARG A 29 -1.94 -15.88 3.54
CA ARG A 29 -2.64 -17.12 3.19
C ARG A 29 -3.46 -16.91 1.92
N HIS A 30 -2.82 -17.02 0.76
CA HIS A 30 -3.48 -16.77 -0.53
C HIS A 30 -4.74 -17.63 -0.74
N ASP A 31 -4.78 -18.85 -0.22
CA ASP A 31 -5.97 -19.70 -0.33
C ASP A 31 -7.16 -19.12 0.45
N ALA A 32 -6.90 -18.53 1.63
CA ALA A 32 -7.92 -17.89 2.44
C ALA A 32 -8.38 -16.55 1.85
N THR A 33 -7.50 -15.81 1.18
CA THR A 33 -7.89 -14.55 0.53
C THR A 33 -8.61 -14.81 -0.80
N ARG A 34 -8.25 -15.86 -1.54
CA ARG A 34 -8.89 -16.22 -2.81
C ARG A 34 -10.34 -16.65 -2.66
N SER A 35 -10.71 -17.28 -1.55
CA SER A 35 -12.10 -17.69 -1.27
C SER A 35 -13.04 -16.53 -0.93
N ILE A 36 -12.51 -15.31 -0.69
CA ILE A 36 -13.31 -14.13 -0.40
C ILE A 36 -14.07 -13.68 -1.65
N THR A 37 -15.40 -13.65 -1.54
CA THR A 37 -16.32 -13.26 -2.61
C THR A 37 -16.90 -11.87 -2.43
N LYS A 38 -16.98 -11.36 -1.19
CA LYS A 38 -17.56 -10.05 -0.85
C LYS A 38 -16.57 -9.20 -0.05
N ILE A 39 -16.29 -7.99 -0.54
CA ILE A 39 -15.32 -7.07 0.08
C ILE A 39 -15.97 -5.70 0.31
N GLU A 40 -15.92 -5.22 1.55
CA GLU A 40 -16.12 -3.82 1.88
C GLU A 40 -14.76 -3.12 1.90
N LEU A 41 -14.51 -2.31 0.88
CA LEU A 41 -13.29 -1.51 0.77
C LEU A 41 -13.52 -0.16 1.45
N VAL A 42 -12.83 0.03 2.56
CA VAL A 42 -12.88 1.22 3.39
C VAL A 42 -11.68 2.10 3.07
N TYR A 43 -11.93 3.39 2.79
CA TYR A 43 -10.88 4.34 2.41
C TYR A 43 -11.09 5.71 3.07
N ASN A 44 -10.00 6.47 3.22
CA ASN A 44 -10.05 7.83 3.74
C ASN A 44 -10.81 8.77 2.78
N ALA A 45 -11.92 9.36 3.24
CA ALA A 45 -12.77 10.21 2.41
C ALA A 45 -12.08 11.50 1.94
N GLN A 46 -11.19 12.05 2.77
CA GLN A 46 -10.44 13.27 2.47
C GLN A 46 -9.00 12.95 2.11
N ASP A 47 -8.51 13.59 1.05
CA ASP A 47 -7.09 13.61 0.74
C ASP A 47 -6.34 14.42 1.79
N GLN A 48 -5.15 13.95 2.14
CA GLN A 48 -4.19 14.70 2.93
C GLN A 48 -2.84 14.56 2.24
N LEU A 49 -2.45 15.63 1.55
CA LEU A 49 -1.24 15.67 0.75
C LEU A 49 -0.12 16.28 1.59
N SER A 50 1.01 15.61 1.64
CA SER A 50 2.17 16.07 2.40
C SER A 50 3.20 16.72 1.47
N VAL A 51 3.87 17.77 1.94
CA VAL A 51 5.04 18.36 1.25
C VAL A 51 6.20 18.43 2.23
N MET A 52 7.31 17.80 1.88
CA MET A 52 8.45 17.57 2.78
C MET A 52 9.78 17.89 2.11
N ASP A 53 10.63 18.65 2.79
CA ASP A 53 12.03 18.91 2.42
C ASP A 53 12.97 18.63 3.61
N GLY A 54 14.10 17.97 3.38
CA GLY A 54 15.15 17.81 4.39
C GLY A 54 15.07 16.56 5.28
N GLY A 55 14.64 15.42 4.72
CA GLY A 55 14.54 14.14 5.44
C GLY A 55 15.10 12.98 4.64
N GLY A 56 16.40 13.01 4.35
CA GLY A 56 17.11 11.97 3.59
C GLY A 56 16.74 10.55 4.03
N SER A 57 16.44 9.69 3.05
CA SER A 57 16.23 8.24 3.17
C SER A 57 15.04 7.77 4.00
N ALA A 58 14.33 8.66 4.68
CA ALA A 58 13.37 8.27 5.71
C ALA A 58 12.00 7.88 5.16
N ILE A 59 11.59 8.33 3.97
CA ILE A 59 10.19 8.29 3.50
C ILE A 59 9.54 6.88 3.55
N VAL A 60 10.33 5.81 3.36
CA VAL A 60 9.86 4.41 3.34
C VAL A 60 9.39 3.91 4.72
N GLY A 61 9.97 4.40 5.83
CA GLY A 61 9.65 3.93 7.20
C GLY A 61 8.41 4.56 7.84
N TRP A 62 7.70 5.45 7.14
CA TRP A 62 6.73 6.38 7.74
C TRP A 62 5.30 6.18 7.25
N ALA A 63 5.10 5.27 6.31
CA ALA A 63 3.78 4.97 5.74
C ALA A 63 2.74 4.63 6.82
N GLY A 64 3.16 3.99 7.93
CA GLY A 64 2.26 3.44 8.93
C GLY A 64 2.15 4.15 10.27
N VAL A 65 3.06 5.07 10.60
CA VAL A 65 3.12 5.62 11.96
C VAL A 65 2.41 6.96 12.07
N PHE A 66 2.30 7.73 10.98
CA PHE A 66 1.96 9.13 11.13
C PHE A 66 1.26 9.74 9.91
N GLY A 67 0.06 10.30 10.12
CA GLY A 67 -0.43 11.34 9.22
C GLY A 67 0.48 12.57 9.19
N PRO A 68 0.15 13.61 8.40
CA PRO A 68 0.98 14.81 8.25
C PRO A 68 1.40 15.48 9.57
N VAL A 69 0.69 15.24 10.67
CA VAL A 69 1.01 15.73 12.02
C VAL A 69 2.06 14.88 12.73
N GLY A 70 2.07 13.56 12.53
CA GLY A 70 2.94 12.66 13.27
C GLY A 70 4.36 12.54 12.67
N THR A 71 4.53 12.91 11.41
CA THR A 71 5.81 12.87 10.69
C THR A 71 6.88 13.77 11.35
N LEU A 72 6.47 14.58 12.32
CA LEU A 72 7.27 15.60 12.98
C LEU A 72 8.12 15.07 14.16
N VAL A 73 7.85 13.85 14.66
CA VAL A 73 8.45 13.37 15.92
C VAL A 73 9.79 12.66 15.73
N ALA A 74 10.07 12.04 14.58
CA ALA A 74 11.22 11.12 14.42
C ALA A 74 12.46 11.70 13.70
N LEU A 75 12.49 13.00 13.40
CA LEU A 75 13.67 13.65 12.81
C LEU A 75 14.62 14.09 13.93
N GLY A 76 15.73 13.37 14.12
CA GLY A 76 16.76 13.55 15.16
C GLY A 76 17.55 14.87 15.15
N VAL A 77 16.98 15.97 14.67
CA VAL A 77 17.62 17.30 14.58
C VAL A 77 17.53 18.03 15.93
N GLU A 78 18.23 19.14 16.16
CA GLU A 78 18.12 19.91 17.40
C GLU A 78 16.69 20.46 17.63
N VAL A 79 16.28 20.63 18.89
CA VAL A 79 14.88 20.94 19.26
C VAL A 79 14.34 22.21 18.59
N GLY A 80 15.18 23.23 18.39
CA GLY A 80 14.79 24.48 17.72
C GLY A 80 14.59 24.35 16.20
N THR A 81 15.37 23.50 15.54
CA THR A 81 15.25 23.24 14.10
C THR A 81 14.11 22.25 13.80
N ARG A 82 13.79 21.33 14.72
CA ARG A 82 12.59 20.47 14.62
C ARG A 82 11.30 21.29 14.52
N VAL A 83 11.10 22.27 15.40
CA VAL A 83 9.88 23.08 15.43
C VAL A 83 9.71 23.90 14.14
N THR A 84 10.80 24.40 13.57
CA THR A 84 10.77 25.18 12.32
C THR A 84 10.61 24.32 11.07
N MET A 85 11.17 23.11 11.04
CA MET A 85 10.89 22.14 9.97
C MET A 85 9.46 21.63 10.03
N ALA A 86 8.99 21.31 11.24
CA ALA A 86 7.66 20.77 11.46
C ALA A 86 6.55 21.74 11.07
N SER A 87 6.64 22.99 11.55
CA SER A 87 5.70 24.05 11.17
C SER A 87 5.72 24.34 9.67
N ARG A 88 6.88 24.25 9.00
CA ARG A 88 7.00 24.41 7.55
C ARG A 88 6.32 23.29 6.79
N ILE A 89 6.56 22.03 7.16
CA ILE A 89 5.92 20.86 6.55
C ILE A 89 4.41 20.94 6.74
N GLU A 90 3.94 21.24 7.95
CA GLU A 90 2.52 21.37 8.25
C GLU A 90 1.88 22.47 7.41
N ARG A 91 2.47 23.68 7.39
CA ARG A 91 1.99 24.80 6.60
C ARG A 91 1.92 24.47 5.11
N ARG A 92 3.01 23.95 4.54
CA ARG A 92 3.09 23.63 3.10
C ARG A 92 2.12 22.52 2.70
N SER A 93 1.95 21.52 3.56
CA SER A 93 1.00 20.42 3.36
C SER A 93 -0.44 20.91 3.38
N LYS A 94 -0.78 21.81 4.32
CA LYS A 94 -2.10 22.47 4.37
C LYS A 94 -2.36 23.34 3.13
N GLU A 95 -1.39 24.18 2.76
CA GLU A 95 -1.46 25.05 1.58
C GLU A 95 -1.63 24.22 0.29
N PHE A 96 -0.82 23.16 0.10
CA PHE A 96 -0.91 22.32 -1.09
C PHE A 96 -2.21 21.49 -1.14
N THR A 97 -2.62 20.90 -0.01
CA THR A 97 -3.91 20.18 0.07
C THR A 97 -5.08 21.11 -0.27
N ALA A 98 -5.05 22.36 0.22
CA ALA A 98 -6.05 23.36 -0.11
C ALA A 98 -6.02 23.75 -1.60
N ALA A 99 -4.83 23.95 -2.18
CA ALA A 99 -4.68 24.25 -3.60
C ALA A 99 -5.25 23.13 -4.48
N VAL A 100 -4.94 21.86 -4.18
CA VAL A 100 -5.50 20.71 -4.90
C VAL A 100 -7.01 20.61 -4.70
N LYS A 101 -7.53 20.80 -3.49
CA LYS A 101 -8.97 20.79 -3.25
C LYS A 101 -9.70 21.88 -4.05
N ASN A 102 -9.10 23.06 -4.17
CA ASN A 102 -9.67 24.20 -4.88
C ASN A 102 -9.57 24.07 -6.41
N SER A 103 -8.76 23.15 -6.94
CA SER A 103 -8.68 22.90 -8.38
C SER A 103 -9.94 22.22 -8.94
N GLY A 104 -10.80 21.68 -8.07
CA GLY A 104 -12.00 20.93 -8.46
C GLY A 104 -11.71 19.50 -8.94
N ALA A 105 -10.45 19.06 -8.88
CA ALA A 105 -10.08 17.70 -9.25
C ALA A 105 -10.65 16.66 -8.28
N MET A 106 -10.84 15.44 -8.79
CA MET A 106 -11.34 14.32 -7.99
C MET A 106 -10.33 13.97 -6.86
N PRO A 107 -10.82 13.64 -5.65
CA PRO A 107 -9.94 13.19 -4.57
C PRO A 107 -9.18 11.91 -4.94
N LEU A 108 -7.87 11.92 -4.75
CA LEU A 108 -6.94 10.84 -5.04
C LEU A 108 -7.29 9.55 -4.29
N ASN A 109 -7.66 9.66 -3.01
CA ASN A 109 -8.03 8.49 -2.21
C ASN A 109 -9.26 7.77 -2.77
N ARG A 110 -10.27 8.55 -3.18
CA ARG A 110 -11.47 8.02 -3.83
C ARG A 110 -11.14 7.41 -5.18
N GLN A 111 -10.32 8.08 -5.99
CA GLN A 111 -9.92 7.58 -7.29
C GLN A 111 -9.17 6.24 -7.19
N PHE A 112 -8.22 6.12 -6.25
CA PHE A 112 -7.52 4.86 -6.00
C PHE A 112 -8.49 3.76 -5.53
N ALA A 113 -9.38 4.06 -4.60
CA ALA A 113 -10.38 3.11 -4.11
C ALA A 113 -11.30 2.61 -5.23
N GLU A 114 -11.76 3.50 -6.12
CA GLU A 114 -12.58 3.13 -7.28
C GLU A 114 -11.82 2.25 -8.27
N GLN A 115 -10.54 2.53 -8.54
CA GLN A 115 -9.70 1.71 -9.42
C GLN A 115 -9.43 0.32 -8.83
N LEU A 116 -9.09 0.25 -7.54
CA LEU A 116 -8.90 -1.02 -6.85
C LEU A 116 -10.21 -1.82 -6.78
N ALA A 117 -11.35 -1.17 -6.51
CA ALA A 117 -12.65 -1.81 -6.53
C ALA A 117 -13.02 -2.33 -7.92
N ALA A 118 -12.74 -1.57 -8.99
CA ALA A 118 -12.93 -2.04 -10.36
C ALA A 118 -12.10 -3.30 -10.62
N ARG A 119 -10.83 -3.32 -10.21
CA ARG A 119 -9.96 -4.48 -10.35
C ARG A 119 -10.48 -5.71 -9.59
N LEU A 120 -10.92 -5.53 -8.34
CA LEU A 120 -11.54 -6.58 -7.54
C LEU A 120 -12.82 -7.11 -8.18
N ARG A 121 -13.67 -6.23 -8.74
CA ARG A 121 -14.88 -6.67 -9.46
C ARG A 121 -14.57 -7.48 -10.71
N THR A 122 -13.54 -7.10 -11.48
CA THR A 122 -13.09 -7.88 -12.64
C THR A 122 -12.66 -9.29 -12.26
N SER A 123 -12.20 -9.51 -11.02
CA SER A 123 -11.88 -10.85 -10.50
C SER A 123 -13.09 -11.67 -10.02
N GLY A 124 -14.32 -11.16 -10.21
CA GLY A 124 -15.56 -11.83 -9.82
C GLY A 124 -16.05 -11.53 -8.40
N ARG A 125 -15.47 -10.54 -7.72
CA ARG A 125 -15.84 -10.17 -6.34
C ARG A 125 -16.91 -9.09 -6.32
N GLU A 126 -17.82 -9.19 -5.36
CA GLU A 126 -18.73 -8.12 -5.01
C GLU A 126 -17.99 -7.09 -4.15
N VAL A 127 -18.06 -5.81 -4.51
CA VAL A 127 -17.30 -4.75 -3.81
C VAL A 127 -18.22 -3.59 -3.42
N LYS A 128 -18.28 -3.32 -2.12
CA LYS A 128 -18.86 -2.12 -1.52
C LYS A 128 -17.74 -1.11 -1.22
N LEU A 129 -17.91 0.14 -1.64
CA LEU A 129 -17.01 1.23 -1.27
C LEU A 129 -17.58 1.99 -0.07
N THR A 130 -16.79 2.14 0.98
CA THR A 130 -17.20 2.88 2.18
C THR A 130 -16.19 3.99 2.48
N PRO A 131 -16.54 5.27 2.23
CA PRO A 131 -15.70 6.37 2.67
C PRO A 131 -15.73 6.44 4.20
N ALA A 132 -14.58 6.71 4.81
CA ALA A 132 -14.45 6.83 6.25
C ALA A 132 -13.64 8.06 6.66
N ALA A 133 -13.77 8.41 7.94
CA ALA A 133 -12.81 9.26 8.61
C ALA A 133 -11.42 8.60 8.59
N ARG A 134 -10.38 9.39 8.88
CA ARG A 134 -8.99 8.97 8.75
C ARG A 134 -8.72 7.63 9.46
N VAL A 135 -8.10 6.70 8.73
CA VAL A 135 -7.56 5.45 9.25
C VAL A 135 -6.30 5.73 10.07
N ASP A 136 -6.31 5.33 11.33
CA ASP A 136 -5.21 5.56 12.28
C ASP A 136 -4.63 4.24 12.81
N GLY A 137 -3.48 4.33 13.50
CA GLY A 137 -2.76 3.19 14.08
C GLY A 137 -1.77 2.53 13.12
N GLU A 138 -0.91 1.68 13.67
CA GLU A 138 0.05 0.88 12.91
C GLU A 138 -0.65 -0.05 11.92
N LEU A 139 0.02 -0.46 10.83
CA LEU A 139 -0.53 -1.36 9.81
C LEU A 139 -1.22 -2.59 10.43
N ALA A 140 -0.55 -3.21 11.41
CA ALA A 140 -1.02 -4.37 12.16
C ALA A 140 -2.38 -4.15 12.85
N ARG A 141 -2.65 -2.91 13.25
CA ARG A 141 -3.75 -2.50 14.13
C ARG A 141 -4.55 -1.34 13.53
N MET A 142 -4.58 -1.21 12.20
CA MET A 142 -5.30 -0.11 11.55
C MET A 142 -6.74 -0.09 12.02
N GLN A 143 -7.18 1.07 12.48
CA GLN A 143 -8.53 1.28 12.99
C GLN A 143 -9.19 2.40 12.21
N VAL A 144 -10.49 2.20 11.97
CA VAL A 144 -11.33 3.20 11.34
C VAL A 144 -12.34 3.65 12.40
N PRO A 145 -12.16 4.84 13.00
CA PRO A 145 -13.04 5.30 14.07
C PRO A 145 -14.50 5.34 13.63
N GLY A 146 -15.38 4.75 14.44
CA GLY A 146 -16.82 4.71 14.18
C GLY A 146 -17.26 3.83 13.01
N PHE A 147 -16.35 3.06 12.39
CA PHE A 147 -16.70 2.10 11.34
C PHE A 147 -17.28 0.82 11.95
N GLN A 148 -18.38 0.36 11.37
CA GLN A 148 -18.96 -0.95 11.64
C GLN A 148 -18.93 -1.76 10.35
N SER A 149 -18.33 -2.94 10.41
CA SER A 149 -18.27 -3.85 9.26
C SER A 149 -19.64 -4.28 8.81
N THR A 150 -19.84 -4.33 7.49
CA THR A 150 -21.08 -4.86 6.91
C THR A 150 -21.13 -6.38 7.12
N PRO A 151 -22.19 -6.93 7.71
CA PRO A 151 -22.34 -8.38 7.85
C PRO A 151 -22.21 -9.11 6.50
N GLY A 152 -21.44 -10.19 6.47
CA GLY A 152 -21.19 -10.99 5.26
C GLY A 152 -20.19 -10.38 4.27
N TYR A 153 -19.45 -9.33 4.67
CA TYR A 153 -18.32 -8.80 3.89
C TYR A 153 -17.02 -8.95 4.68
N SER A 154 -15.96 -9.36 3.97
CA SER A 154 -14.59 -9.14 4.44
C SER A 154 -14.25 -7.65 4.34
N THR A 155 -13.50 -7.13 5.31
CA THR A 155 -13.15 -5.70 5.35
C THR A 155 -11.75 -5.50 4.78
N LEU A 156 -11.63 -4.69 3.73
CA LEU A 156 -10.35 -4.21 3.21
C LEU A 156 -10.17 -2.74 3.61
N ILE A 157 -9.32 -2.49 4.59
CA ILE A 157 -8.95 -1.13 5.01
C ILE A 157 -7.78 -0.67 4.16
N VAL A 158 -7.93 0.48 3.50
CA VAL A 158 -6.90 1.10 2.67
C VAL A 158 -6.56 2.48 3.22
N ARG A 159 -5.27 2.68 3.54
CA ARG A 159 -4.71 3.98 3.87
C ARG A 159 -3.75 4.42 2.77
N VAL A 160 -4.04 5.58 2.20
CA VAL A 160 -3.23 6.20 1.15
C VAL A 160 -2.42 7.34 1.74
N THR A 161 -1.13 7.34 1.46
CA THR A 161 -0.18 8.43 1.76
C THR A 161 0.33 8.97 0.44
N THR A 162 0.18 10.28 0.24
CA THR A 162 0.60 10.98 -0.97
C THR A 162 1.46 12.18 -0.57
N THR A 163 2.68 12.23 -1.10
CA THR A 163 3.70 13.19 -0.65
C THR A 163 4.47 13.73 -1.85
N TYR A 164 4.82 15.02 -1.81
CA TYR A 164 5.96 15.55 -2.56
C TYR A 164 7.15 15.70 -1.61
N GLY A 165 8.21 14.94 -1.88
CA GLY A 165 9.40 14.89 -1.04
C GLY A 165 10.65 15.38 -1.75
N ALA A 166 11.49 16.13 -1.04
CA ALA A 166 12.87 16.43 -1.42
C ALA A 166 13.82 15.90 -0.32
N PRO A 167 14.84 15.07 -0.67
CA PRO A 167 15.80 14.54 0.31
C PRO A 167 16.50 15.63 1.14
N ASP A 168 16.74 16.78 0.53
CA ASP A 168 17.40 17.96 1.11
C ASP A 168 16.81 19.25 0.51
N MET A 169 17.27 20.41 0.98
CA MET A 169 16.76 21.73 0.55
C MET A 169 17.17 22.16 -0.87
N THR A 170 18.10 21.44 -1.50
CA THR A 170 18.62 21.71 -2.85
C THR A 170 18.11 20.72 -3.90
N SER A 171 17.63 19.56 -3.43
CA SER A 171 17.00 18.54 -4.25
C SER A 171 15.60 18.97 -4.71
N SER A 172 15.18 18.43 -5.86
CA SER A 172 13.83 18.65 -6.38
C SER A 172 12.78 17.89 -5.57
N PHE A 173 11.61 18.50 -5.39
CA PHE A 173 10.41 17.84 -4.89
C PHE A 173 9.89 16.86 -5.93
N ARG A 174 9.72 15.60 -5.52
CA ARG A 174 9.23 14.52 -6.37
C ARG A 174 8.04 13.80 -5.73
N PRO A 175 7.10 13.29 -6.53
CA PRO A 175 5.98 12.51 -6.04
C PRO A 175 6.43 11.17 -5.43
N PHE A 176 5.93 10.91 -4.23
CA PHE A 176 6.00 9.65 -3.51
C PHE A 176 4.59 9.26 -3.10
N VAL A 177 4.24 7.99 -3.29
CA VAL A 177 2.98 7.45 -2.78
C VAL A 177 3.20 6.13 -2.04
N ALA A 178 2.41 5.90 -1.00
CA ALA A 178 2.35 4.64 -0.29
C ALA A 178 0.90 4.22 -0.05
N ILE A 179 0.64 2.92 -0.19
CA ILE A 179 -0.64 2.29 0.08
C ILE A 179 -0.45 1.22 1.12
N GLU A 180 -1.14 1.38 2.23
CA GLU A 180 -1.21 0.39 3.29
C GLU A 180 -2.56 -0.30 3.26
N GLN A 181 -2.53 -1.63 3.33
CA GLN A 181 -3.72 -2.46 3.22
C GLN A 181 -3.78 -3.44 4.39
N SER A 182 -4.97 -3.55 5.00
CA SER A 182 -5.29 -4.63 5.92
C SER A 182 -6.60 -5.27 5.48
N LEU A 183 -6.50 -6.52 5.05
CA LEU A 183 -7.63 -7.37 4.72
C LEU A 183 -7.99 -8.22 5.93
N ARG A 184 -9.26 -8.20 6.31
CA ARG A 184 -9.82 -8.96 7.42
C ARG A 184 -10.99 -9.81 6.96
N ASP A 185 -11.17 -10.96 7.57
CA ASP A 185 -12.35 -11.79 7.35
C ASP A 185 -13.61 -11.17 7.97
N GLU A 186 -14.74 -11.87 7.86
CA GLU A 186 -16.02 -11.44 8.41
C GLU A 186 -16.00 -11.33 9.94
N GLN A 187 -15.16 -12.13 10.61
CA GLN A 187 -14.94 -12.10 12.06
C GLN A 187 -13.90 -11.04 12.47
N GLN A 188 -13.44 -10.22 11.52
CA GLN A 188 -12.43 -9.18 11.69
C GLN A 188 -11.03 -9.68 12.06
N ALA A 189 -10.74 -10.98 11.87
CA ALA A 189 -9.38 -11.48 11.97
C ALA A 189 -8.56 -11.07 10.75
N VAL A 190 -7.32 -10.64 10.98
CA VAL A 190 -6.44 -10.17 9.90
C VAL A 190 -5.98 -11.35 9.04
N LEU A 191 -6.24 -11.26 7.74
CA LEU A 191 -5.85 -12.27 6.75
C LEU A 191 -4.60 -11.86 5.96
N HIS A 192 -4.44 -10.56 5.70
CA HIS A 192 -3.32 -10.04 4.94
C HIS A 192 -3.06 -8.58 5.30
N GLN A 193 -1.78 -8.21 5.35
CA GLN A 193 -1.29 -6.85 5.54
C GLN A 193 -0.11 -6.59 4.62
N THR A 194 -0.09 -5.43 3.98
CA THR A 194 1.00 -5.04 3.08
C THR A 194 1.12 -3.53 2.96
N THR A 195 2.31 -3.09 2.58
CA THR A 195 2.59 -1.71 2.17
C THR A 195 3.21 -1.74 0.78
N HIS A 196 2.62 -0.99 -0.14
CA HIS A 196 3.17 -0.77 -1.47
C HIS A 196 3.59 0.68 -1.61
N THR A 197 4.75 0.93 -2.21
CA THR A 197 5.25 2.29 -2.47
C THR A 197 5.51 2.48 -3.95
N SER A 198 5.46 3.73 -4.40
CA SER A 198 5.88 4.12 -5.74
C SER A 198 6.49 5.50 -5.69
N ASP A 199 7.72 5.57 -6.20
CA ASP A 199 8.51 6.78 -6.31
C ASP A 199 8.53 7.16 -7.80
N LEU A 200 8.18 8.39 -8.12
CA LEU A 200 8.22 8.88 -9.49
C LEU A 200 9.24 10.00 -9.59
N GLU A 201 10.09 9.92 -10.62
CA GLU A 201 11.08 10.96 -10.91
C GLU A 201 10.42 12.26 -11.38
N GLU A 202 9.25 12.15 -12.02
CA GLU A 202 8.52 13.27 -12.62
C GLU A 202 7.04 13.24 -12.22
N PRO A 203 6.39 14.42 -12.12
CA PRO A 203 6.94 15.75 -12.33
C PRO A 203 7.83 16.21 -11.15
N ALA A 204 9.01 16.73 -11.45
CA ALA A 204 9.93 17.29 -10.46
C ALA A 204 9.79 18.81 -10.36
N TYR A 205 9.83 19.34 -9.13
CA TYR A 205 9.80 20.78 -8.88
C TYR A 205 11.04 21.22 -8.10
N LEU A 206 11.79 22.18 -8.62
CA LEU A 206 12.99 22.70 -7.94
C LEU A 206 12.67 23.45 -6.64
N ALA A 207 11.45 23.97 -6.51
CA ALA A 207 11.01 24.73 -5.36
C ALA A 207 9.54 24.45 -5.05
N TYR A 208 9.17 24.63 -3.78
CA TYR A 208 7.80 24.50 -3.31
C TYR A 208 6.80 25.38 -4.08
N ASP A 209 7.19 26.61 -4.39
CA ASP A 209 6.31 27.54 -5.11
C ASP A 209 5.96 27.05 -6.51
N GLY A 210 6.88 26.31 -7.17
CA GLY A 210 6.60 25.69 -8.47
C GLY A 210 5.52 24.61 -8.38
N LEU A 211 5.49 23.85 -7.30
CA LEU A 211 4.46 22.84 -7.03
C LEU A 211 3.08 23.49 -6.80
N LEU A 212 3.02 24.67 -6.16
CA LEU A 212 1.78 25.43 -6.02
C LEU A 212 1.32 26.05 -7.34
N GLN A 213 2.25 26.56 -8.14
CA GLN A 213 1.95 27.17 -9.45
C GLN A 213 1.36 26.16 -10.44
N ASP A 214 1.86 24.91 -10.43
CA ASP A 214 1.37 23.84 -11.32
C ASP A 214 0.69 22.71 -10.53
N THR A 215 -0.27 23.11 -9.68
CA THR A 215 -1.01 22.20 -8.79
C THR A 215 -1.66 21.03 -9.55
N ALA A 216 -2.17 21.28 -10.77
CA ALA A 216 -2.82 20.25 -11.58
C ALA A 216 -1.83 19.16 -12.03
N LYS A 217 -0.66 19.56 -12.56
CA LYS A 217 0.39 18.60 -12.91
C LYS A 217 0.96 17.90 -11.69
N ALA A 218 1.11 18.62 -10.57
CA ALA A 218 1.56 18.02 -9.32
C ALA A 218 0.60 16.91 -8.83
N GLN A 219 -0.70 17.18 -8.84
CA GLN A 219 -1.70 16.17 -8.53
C GLN A 219 -1.67 15.00 -9.51
N ASP A 220 -1.48 15.28 -10.81
CA ASP A 220 -1.39 14.24 -11.83
C ASP A 220 -0.21 13.28 -11.58
N GLY A 221 0.95 13.82 -11.15
CA GLY A 221 2.10 13.02 -10.74
C GLY A 221 1.77 12.02 -9.62
N LEU A 222 1.06 12.47 -8.58
CA LEU A 222 0.61 11.61 -7.48
C LEU A 222 -0.39 10.56 -7.98
N ARG A 223 -1.33 10.97 -8.84
CA ARG A 223 -2.30 10.07 -9.48
C ARG A 223 -1.62 8.97 -10.29
N GLN A 224 -0.59 9.31 -11.06
CA GLN A 224 0.21 8.34 -11.81
C GLN A 224 0.92 7.34 -10.88
N GLY A 225 1.46 7.81 -9.76
CA GLY A 225 2.05 6.93 -8.74
C GLY A 225 1.03 5.96 -8.14
N LEU A 226 -0.15 6.45 -7.78
CA LEU A 226 -1.23 5.61 -7.27
C LEU A 226 -1.65 4.55 -8.29
N PHE A 227 -1.75 4.93 -9.57
CA PHE A 227 -2.11 4.02 -10.65
C PHE A 227 -1.11 2.87 -10.80
N ARG A 228 0.21 3.12 -10.64
CA ARG A 228 1.25 2.07 -10.69
C ARG A 228 1.09 1.02 -9.58
N ILE A 229 0.48 1.38 -8.45
CA ILE A 229 0.31 0.50 -7.29
C ILE A 229 -0.95 -0.37 -7.38
N VAL A 230 -1.98 0.02 -8.16
CA VAL A 230 -3.28 -0.70 -8.17
C VAL A 230 -3.11 -2.20 -8.42
N GLN A 231 -2.32 -2.59 -9.43
CA GLN A 231 -2.10 -3.99 -9.74
C GLN A 231 -1.24 -4.72 -8.70
N PRO A 232 -0.07 -4.20 -8.27
CA PRO A 232 0.69 -4.76 -7.15
C PRO A 232 -0.14 -4.97 -5.88
N ALA A 233 -0.97 -3.98 -5.53
CA ALA A 233 -1.86 -4.02 -4.36
C ALA A 233 -2.90 -5.14 -4.46
N TYR A 234 -3.50 -5.33 -5.64
CA TYR A 234 -4.39 -6.47 -5.87
C TYR A 234 -3.63 -7.81 -5.82
N ALA A 235 -2.54 -7.93 -6.58
CA ALA A 235 -1.83 -9.19 -6.75
C ALA A 235 -1.17 -9.67 -5.45
N GLY A 236 -0.70 -8.74 -4.60
CA GLY A 236 -0.16 -9.06 -3.28
C GLY A 236 -1.18 -9.75 -2.36
N MET A 237 -2.47 -9.42 -2.48
CA MET A 237 -3.53 -10.05 -1.69
C MET A 237 -4.01 -11.36 -2.29
N PHE A 238 -4.34 -11.36 -3.58
CA PHE A 238 -5.12 -12.44 -4.21
C PHE A 238 -4.30 -13.33 -5.15
N GLY A 239 -3.02 -12.99 -5.34
CA GLY A 239 -2.15 -13.57 -6.35
C GLY A 239 -2.35 -12.92 -7.72
N GLU A 240 -1.50 -13.29 -8.68
CA GLU A 240 -1.75 -12.97 -10.09
C GLU A 240 -3.00 -13.69 -10.59
N ASP A 241 -3.70 -13.09 -11.55
CA ASP A 241 -4.75 -13.83 -12.25
C ASP A 241 -4.07 -15.03 -12.92
N ALA A 242 -4.62 -16.23 -12.73
CA ALA A 242 -4.15 -17.38 -13.48
C ALA A 242 -4.17 -17.02 -14.97
N PRO A 243 -3.11 -17.32 -15.75
CA PRO A 243 -3.13 -17.06 -17.17
C PRO A 243 -4.39 -17.72 -17.73
N SER A 244 -5.24 -16.91 -18.35
CA SER A 244 -6.43 -17.38 -19.04
C SER A 244 -5.98 -18.17 -20.27
N GLY A 245 -5.66 -19.44 -20.07
CA GLY A 245 -5.10 -20.32 -21.10
C GLY A 245 -5.05 -21.74 -20.60
N LEU A 246 -5.82 -22.62 -21.25
CA LEU A 246 -5.96 -24.06 -21.02
C LEU A 246 -7.03 -24.47 -20.00
N LEU A 247 -8.23 -23.90 -20.10
CA LEU A 247 -9.43 -24.72 -19.89
C LEU A 247 -9.56 -25.68 -21.07
N GLY A 248 -9.29 -26.96 -20.79
CA GLY A 248 -9.78 -28.16 -21.47
C GLY A 248 -10.15 -28.04 -22.94
N VAL A 249 -9.18 -28.24 -23.82
CA VAL A 249 -9.47 -28.99 -25.04
C VAL A 249 -9.31 -30.45 -24.69
N ASP A 250 -10.43 -31.14 -24.51
CA ASP A 250 -10.48 -32.60 -24.54
C ASP A 250 -9.78 -33.07 -25.81
N TYR A 251 -8.59 -33.65 -25.65
CA TYR A 251 -8.01 -34.49 -26.69
C TYR A 251 -8.78 -35.82 -26.63
N PRO A 252 -9.56 -36.20 -27.66
CA PRO A 252 -10.12 -37.53 -27.67
C PRO A 252 -8.97 -38.52 -27.76
N GLU A 253 -8.96 -39.47 -26.81
CA GLU A 253 -8.11 -40.65 -26.79
C GLU A 253 -8.02 -41.27 -28.20
N ARG A 254 -6.85 -41.15 -28.85
CA ARG A 254 -6.52 -42.07 -29.93
C ARG A 254 -6.08 -43.38 -29.29
N ARG A 255 -7.03 -44.32 -29.28
CA ARG A 255 -6.76 -45.74 -29.06
C ARG A 255 -5.59 -46.22 -29.92
N VAL A 256 -4.78 -47.01 -29.25
CA VAL A 256 -3.69 -47.87 -29.73
C VAL A 256 -4.04 -48.59 -31.04
N ALA A 257 -3.14 -48.49 -32.01
CA ALA A 257 -2.92 -49.55 -33.00
C ALA A 257 -1.42 -49.77 -33.19
N SER A 258 -0.92 -50.77 -32.47
CA SER A 258 0.36 -51.44 -32.68
C SER A 258 0.45 -51.99 -34.10
N ARG A 259 1.56 -51.70 -34.81
CA ARG A 259 2.19 -52.64 -35.76
C ARG A 259 3.64 -52.27 -36.03
N ARG A 260 4.45 -53.32 -36.15
CA ARG A 260 5.90 -53.42 -36.09
C ARG A 260 6.62 -52.93 -37.36
N ASN A 261 7.86 -52.49 -37.15
CA ASN A 261 9.05 -52.47 -38.03
C ASN A 261 8.94 -53.16 -39.41
N VAL A 262 9.38 -52.46 -40.47
CA VAL A 262 10.31 -52.99 -41.50
C VAL A 262 11.21 -51.85 -42.04
N THR A 263 12.48 -52.21 -42.19
CA THR A 263 13.70 -51.55 -42.71
C THR A 263 13.68 -50.95 -44.13
N GLY A 264 14.35 -49.77 -44.28
CA GLY A 264 15.20 -49.34 -45.42
C GLY A 264 14.56 -48.54 -46.59
N PRO A 265 15.35 -47.85 -47.45
CA PRO A 265 16.56 -47.06 -47.21
C PRO A 265 16.42 -45.56 -47.61
N LEU A 266 17.45 -44.80 -47.26
CA LEU A 266 17.71 -43.39 -47.55
C LEU A 266 17.59 -43.06 -49.05
N VAL A 267 16.82 -42.02 -49.42
CA VAL A 267 16.94 -41.35 -50.72
C VAL A 267 17.16 -39.86 -50.48
N VAL A 268 18.39 -39.45 -50.77
CA VAL A 268 18.82 -38.05 -50.89
C VAL A 268 18.34 -37.53 -52.25
N VAL A 269 17.56 -36.46 -52.26
CA VAL A 269 17.34 -35.64 -53.46
C VAL A 269 17.59 -34.18 -53.10
N ARG A 270 18.66 -33.64 -53.68
CA ARG A 270 18.96 -32.21 -53.76
C ARG A 270 18.43 -31.64 -55.11
N PRO A 271 18.34 -30.31 -55.26
CA PRO A 271 17.24 -29.60 -55.95
C PRO A 271 17.51 -29.36 -57.44
N PRO A 272 16.62 -28.61 -58.10
CA PRO A 272 17.13 -27.53 -58.95
C PRO A 272 16.42 -26.17 -58.74
N PHE A 273 17.28 -25.14 -58.75
CA PHE A 273 17.06 -23.68 -58.80
C PHE A 273 16.65 -22.95 -57.51
#